data_AF-A0A430ANL3-F1
#
_entry.id   AF-A0A430ANL3-F1
#
_cell.length_a   1.000
_cell.length_b   1.000
_cell.length_c   1.000
_cell.angle_alpha   90.00
_cell.angle_beta   90.00
_cell.angle_gamma   90.00
#
_symmetry.space_group_name_H-M   'P 1'
#
loop_
_entity.id
_entity.type
_entity.pdbx_description
1 polymer ?
#
loop_
_entity_poly.entity_id
_entity_poly.type
_entity_poly.pdbx_seq_one_letter_code
_entity_poly.pdbx_strand_id
1 'polypeptide(L)'
;MLSGYSDLQIEYARVWLAVMGENFIPYMSSPDFDFNLNVAKIKAGSPIDQYDQGSVSYPEDVTVLSGNMTVEGHVIYSSNHNGTITQYNVPSHWHIDEPYRSDEEYIRQITQKIVDERHIVEIPAGDPALVRQLIEVMVIH
;
A
#
# COMPACT_ATOMS: atom_id res chain seq x y z
N MET A 1 2.44 23.72 -8.92
CA MET A 1 3.86 23.39 -8.70
C MET A 1 4.00 22.54 -7.45
N LEU A 2 4.67 21.39 -7.55
CA LEU A 2 5.03 20.50 -6.42
C LEU A 2 6.42 20.87 -5.85
N SER A 3 6.99 21.99 -6.28
CA SER A 3 8.27 22.52 -5.80
C SER A 3 8.17 22.79 -4.29
N GLY A 4 9.00 22.09 -3.51
CA GLY A 4 9.01 22.20 -2.05
C GLY A 4 8.63 20.91 -1.33
N TYR A 5 8.02 19.95 -2.02
CA TYR A 5 7.83 18.59 -1.49
C TYR A 5 9.02 17.70 -1.86
N SER A 6 9.30 16.72 -1.00
CA SER A 6 10.31 15.70 -1.27
C SER A 6 9.87 14.72 -2.36
N ASP A 7 10.82 14.08 -3.02
CA ASP A 7 10.55 13.06 -4.03
C ASP A 7 9.70 11.91 -3.46
N LEU A 8 9.91 11.53 -2.19
CA LEU A 8 9.12 10.50 -1.52
C LEU A 8 7.66 10.92 -1.31
N GLN A 9 7.40 12.14 -0.84
CA GLN A 9 6.03 12.64 -0.72
C GLN A 9 5.30 12.64 -2.08
N ILE A 10 6.01 13.04 -3.13
CA ILE A 10 5.47 13.04 -4.49
C ILE A 10 5.22 11.61 -4.98
N GLU A 11 6.15 10.68 -4.75
CA GLU A 11 6.00 9.25 -5.09
C GLU A 11 4.77 8.66 -4.40
N TYR A 12 4.64 8.82 -3.08
CA TYR A 12 3.56 8.22 -2.29
C TYR A 12 2.18 8.69 -2.76
N ALA A 13 2.02 10.00 -2.98
CA ALA A 13 0.77 10.56 -3.47
C ALA A 13 0.45 10.09 -4.90
N ARG A 14 1.45 9.99 -5.78
CA ARG A 14 1.25 9.49 -7.14
C ARG A 14 0.90 8.01 -7.18
N VAL A 15 1.54 7.19 -6.34
CA VAL A 15 1.23 5.76 -6.24
C VAL A 15 -0.20 5.56 -5.77
N TRP A 16 -0.62 6.27 -4.71
CA TRP A 16 -2.01 6.21 -4.26
C TRP A 16 -2.97 6.59 -5.39
N LEU A 17 -2.74 7.72 -6.06
CA LEU A 17 -3.61 8.19 -7.14
C LEU A 17 -3.64 7.23 -8.34
N ALA A 18 -2.52 6.60 -8.69
CA ALA A 18 -2.43 5.67 -9.81
C ALA A 18 -3.17 4.34 -9.53
N VAL A 19 -3.09 3.84 -8.28
CA VAL A 19 -3.63 2.52 -7.91
C VAL A 19 -5.05 2.61 -7.35
N MET A 20 -5.31 3.56 -6.45
CA MET A 20 -6.60 3.74 -5.78
C MET A 20 -7.51 4.72 -6.50
N GLY A 21 -6.96 5.54 -7.41
CA GLY A 21 -7.71 6.57 -8.10
C GLY A 21 -8.17 7.69 -7.16
N GLU A 22 -9.30 8.28 -7.50
CA GLU A 22 -9.91 9.41 -6.80
C GLU A 22 -10.90 8.98 -5.70
N ASN A 23 -10.94 7.70 -5.35
CA ASN A 23 -11.89 7.14 -4.37
C ASN A 23 -11.72 7.73 -2.95
N PHE A 24 -10.63 8.43 -2.69
CA PHE A 24 -10.38 9.14 -1.43
C PHE A 24 -11.14 10.48 -1.31
N ILE A 25 -11.53 11.09 -2.44
CA ILE A 25 -12.15 12.42 -2.48
C ILE A 25 -13.43 12.50 -1.60
N PRO A 26 -14.35 11.52 -1.65
CA PRO A 26 -15.52 11.52 -0.78
C PRO A 26 -15.16 11.47 0.70
N TYR A 27 -14.10 10.75 1.09
CA TYR A 27 -13.66 10.64 2.47
C TYR A 27 -13.06 11.97 2.96
N MET A 28 -12.18 12.59 2.18
CA MET A 28 -11.62 13.91 2.53
C MET A 28 -12.68 15.02 2.69
N SER A 29 -13.81 14.90 2.02
CA SER A 29 -14.89 15.90 2.06
C SER A 29 -15.95 15.59 3.12
N SER A 30 -15.86 14.45 3.81
CA SER A 30 -16.86 14.00 4.77
C SER A 30 -16.42 14.30 6.20
N PRO A 31 -17.23 14.97 7.03
CA PRO A 31 -16.88 15.18 8.44
C PRO A 31 -16.83 13.87 9.25
N ASP A 32 -17.41 12.78 8.74
CA ASP A 32 -17.38 11.46 9.38
C ASP A 32 -16.07 10.70 9.09
N PHE A 33 -15.32 11.13 8.07
CA PHE A 33 -14.08 10.49 7.63
C PHE A 33 -12.94 11.53 7.66
N ASP A 34 -12.09 11.45 8.68
CA ASP A 34 -10.91 12.30 8.78
C ASP A 34 -9.77 11.69 7.96
N PHE A 35 -9.89 11.61 6.63
CA PHE A 35 -8.93 10.85 5.81
C PHE A 35 -7.49 11.39 5.93
N ASN A 36 -6.54 10.50 6.22
CA ASN A 36 -5.11 10.71 6.03
C ASN A 36 -4.52 9.68 5.08
N LEU A 37 -3.53 10.09 4.29
CA LEU A 37 -2.68 9.16 3.58
C LEU A 37 -1.54 8.74 4.51
N ASN A 38 -1.71 7.61 5.19
CA ASN A 38 -0.71 7.05 6.10
C ASN A 38 0.37 6.33 5.30
N VAL A 39 1.62 6.52 5.73
CA VAL A 39 2.79 5.90 5.10
C VAL A 39 3.61 5.17 6.14
N ALA A 40 3.79 3.86 5.95
CA ALA A 40 4.69 3.04 6.74
C ALA A 40 5.71 2.33 5.85
N LYS A 41 6.86 1.97 6.43
CA LYS A 41 7.90 1.17 5.77
C LYS A 41 8.04 -0.19 6.45
N ILE A 42 8.13 -1.23 5.64
CA ILE A 42 8.39 -2.60 6.10
C ILE A 42 9.69 -3.06 5.43
N LYS A 43 10.62 -3.58 6.23
CA LYS A 43 11.90 -4.07 5.72
C LYS A 43 11.77 -5.41 5.02
N ALA A 44 12.60 -5.62 4.00
CA ALA A 44 12.80 -6.93 3.37
C ALA A 44 13.03 -8.00 4.45
N GLY A 45 12.48 -9.20 4.23
CA GLY A 45 12.53 -10.28 5.21
C GLY A 45 11.41 -10.26 6.27
N SER A 46 10.65 -9.17 6.41
CA SER A 46 9.43 -9.15 7.25
C SER A 46 8.33 -10.03 6.62
N PRO A 47 7.53 -10.75 7.43
CA PRO A 47 6.43 -11.58 6.93
C PRO A 47 5.31 -10.74 6.29
N ILE A 48 4.68 -11.28 5.25
CA ILE A 48 3.52 -10.68 4.58
C ILE A 48 2.27 -10.71 5.47
N ASP A 49 1.98 -11.86 6.07
CA ASP A 49 1.04 -11.96 7.17
C ASP A 49 1.80 -11.89 8.50
N GLN A 50 1.78 -10.71 9.13
CA GLN A 50 2.46 -10.46 10.40
C GLN A 50 1.96 -11.31 11.57
N TYR A 51 0.80 -11.96 11.43
CA TYR A 51 0.19 -12.75 12.49
C TYR A 51 0.52 -14.25 12.41
N ASP A 52 1.20 -14.70 11.35
CA ASP A 52 1.42 -16.12 11.09
C ASP A 52 2.90 -16.47 10.83
N GLN A 53 3.38 -17.53 11.47
CA GLN A 53 4.78 -17.97 11.39
C GLN A 53 5.14 -18.67 10.06
N GLY A 54 4.14 -19.22 9.36
CA GLY A 54 4.29 -19.85 8.04
C GLY A 54 4.31 -18.83 6.90
N SER A 55 4.01 -17.56 7.16
CA SER A 55 4.00 -16.51 6.14
C SER A 55 5.37 -16.37 5.48
N VAL A 56 5.38 -16.32 4.14
CA VAL A 56 6.59 -15.89 3.43
C VAL A 56 6.85 -14.41 3.67
N SER A 57 8.10 -14.01 3.45
CA SER A 57 8.55 -12.64 3.65
C SER A 57 8.56 -11.81 2.38
N TYR A 58 8.47 -10.49 2.52
CA TYR A 58 8.75 -9.57 1.43
C TYR A 58 10.21 -9.71 0.94
N PRO A 59 10.46 -9.82 -0.38
CA PRO A 59 11.81 -9.96 -0.93
C PRO A 59 12.61 -8.65 -0.90
N GLU A 60 11.92 -7.51 -0.80
CA GLU A 60 12.49 -6.15 -0.84
C GLU A 60 11.83 -5.27 0.23
N ASP A 61 12.42 -4.11 0.52
CA ASP A 61 11.78 -3.09 1.36
C ASP A 61 10.50 -2.60 0.68
N VAL A 62 9.38 -2.62 1.41
CA VAL A 62 8.08 -2.16 0.91
C VAL A 62 7.57 -0.93 1.65
N THR A 63 6.78 -0.14 0.94
CA THR A 63 5.98 0.97 1.46
C THR A 63 4.54 0.51 1.55
N VAL A 64 3.90 0.80 2.68
CA VAL A 64 2.47 0.64 2.87
C VAL A 64 1.84 2.02 2.87
N LEU A 65 0.88 2.22 1.96
CA LEU A 65 0.00 3.37 1.93
C LEU A 65 -1.38 2.93 2.39
N SER A 66 -2.02 3.67 3.29
CA SER A 66 -3.40 3.36 3.71
C SER A 66 -4.18 4.61 4.05
N GLY A 67 -5.51 4.51 3.96
CA GLY A 67 -6.39 5.42 4.67
C GLY A 67 -6.33 5.22 6.20
N ASN A 68 -7.13 6.01 6.92
CA ASN A 68 -7.36 5.86 8.35
C ASN A 68 -8.29 4.67 8.66
N MET A 69 -9.23 4.37 7.77
CA MET A 69 -10.14 3.24 7.91
C MET A 69 -9.90 2.19 6.85
N THR A 70 -10.14 0.91 7.17
CA THR A 70 -9.91 -0.19 6.22
C THR A 70 -10.72 -0.06 4.93
N VAL A 71 -11.92 0.54 4.99
CA VAL A 71 -12.77 0.78 3.81
C VAL A 71 -12.14 1.75 2.81
N GLU A 72 -11.21 2.60 3.26
CA GLU A 72 -10.49 3.56 2.43
C GLU A 72 -9.33 2.89 1.66
N GLY A 73 -8.99 1.65 2.02
CA GLY A 73 -8.06 0.77 1.31
C GLY A 73 -6.59 0.98 1.62
N HIS A 74 -5.75 0.17 0.97
CA HIS A 74 -4.29 0.21 1.10
C HIS A 74 -3.58 -0.20 -0.19
N VAL A 75 -2.32 0.22 -0.31
CA VAL A 75 -1.39 -0.16 -1.39
C VAL A 75 -0.06 -0.56 -0.77
N ILE A 76 0.48 -1.71 -1.15
CA ILE A 76 1.78 -2.20 -0.67
C ILE A 76 2.70 -2.40 -1.87
N TYR A 77 3.87 -1.77 -1.86
CA TYR A 77 4.76 -1.78 -3.01
C TYR A 77 6.24 -1.55 -2.69
N SER A 78 7.13 -2.04 -3.55
CA SER A 78 8.52 -1.60 -3.66
C SER A 78 8.65 -0.53 -4.75
N SER A 79 9.41 0.55 -4.51
CA SER A 79 9.74 1.51 -5.57
C SER A 79 10.85 0.95 -6.46
N ASN A 80 10.68 1.03 -7.78
CA ASN A 80 11.72 0.64 -8.73
C ASN A 80 12.62 1.82 -9.13
N HIS A 81 12.39 3.01 -8.56
CA HIS A 81 13.16 4.25 -8.80
C HIS A 81 13.27 4.68 -10.28
N ASN A 82 12.32 4.27 -11.11
CA ASN A 82 12.33 4.52 -12.55
C ASN A 82 10.95 4.94 -13.09
N GLY A 83 10.05 5.42 -12.22
CA GLY A 83 8.67 5.74 -12.57
C GLY A 83 7.71 4.56 -12.50
N THR A 84 8.18 3.39 -12.04
CA THR A 84 7.34 2.22 -11.78
C THR A 84 7.45 1.74 -10.34
N ILE A 85 6.48 0.93 -9.92
CA ILE A 85 6.51 0.20 -8.66
C ILE A 85 6.33 -1.29 -8.90
N THR A 86 6.77 -2.10 -7.95
CA THR A 86 6.38 -3.51 -7.83
C THR A 86 5.29 -3.62 -6.76
N GLN A 87 4.05 -3.87 -7.17
CA GLN A 87 2.89 -3.94 -6.28
C GLN A 87 2.63 -5.36 -5.77
N TYR A 88 2.31 -5.47 -4.48
CA TYR A 88 1.91 -6.70 -3.81
C TYR A 88 0.41 -6.65 -3.47
N ASN A 89 -0.37 -7.59 -3.98
CA ASN A 89 -1.82 -7.66 -3.75
C ASN A 89 -2.14 -8.38 -2.44
N VAL A 90 -1.77 -7.76 -1.31
CA VAL A 90 -2.09 -8.28 0.03
C VAL A 90 -3.53 -7.92 0.39
N PRO A 91 -4.35 -8.86 0.86
CA PRO A 91 -5.72 -8.56 1.30
C PRO A 91 -5.72 -7.68 2.55
N SER A 92 -6.77 -6.87 2.72
CA SER A 92 -6.95 -6.08 3.95
C SER A 92 -7.36 -6.96 5.14
N HIS A 93 -7.97 -8.11 4.85
CA HIS A 93 -8.37 -9.12 5.81
C HIS A 93 -8.12 -10.54 5.28
N TRP A 94 -7.49 -11.37 6.11
CA TRP A 94 -7.34 -12.79 5.83
C TRP A 94 -8.63 -13.54 6.18
N HIS A 95 -9.46 -13.79 5.18
CA HIS A 95 -10.68 -14.60 5.31
C HIS A 95 -10.33 -16.10 5.27
N ILE A 96 -9.63 -16.57 6.31
CA ILE A 96 -9.20 -17.96 6.45
C ILE A 96 -9.91 -18.57 7.67
N ASP A 97 -10.70 -19.60 7.38
CA ASP A 97 -11.45 -20.38 8.37
C ASP A 97 -10.61 -21.53 8.95
N GLU A 98 -10.98 -22.01 10.14
CA GLU A 98 -10.40 -23.24 10.68
C GLU A 98 -10.78 -24.46 9.82
N PRO A 99 -9.88 -25.47 9.66
CA PRO A 99 -8.58 -25.59 10.31
C PRO A 99 -7.42 -24.89 9.58
N TYR A 100 -7.67 -24.27 8.42
CA TYR A 100 -6.62 -23.72 7.55
C TYR A 100 -5.89 -22.52 8.16
N ARG A 101 -6.54 -21.80 9.07
CA ARG A 101 -5.92 -20.72 9.85
C ARG A 101 -4.73 -21.20 10.67
N SER A 102 -4.74 -22.46 11.11
CA SER A 102 -3.65 -23.08 11.88
C SER A 102 -2.72 -23.93 11.02
N ASP A 103 -2.91 -23.93 9.70
CA ASP A 103 -2.11 -24.70 8.74
C ASP A 103 -1.01 -23.81 8.13
N GLU A 104 0.20 -23.88 8.71
CA GLU A 104 1.35 -23.09 8.27
C GLU A 104 1.66 -23.27 6.78
N GLU A 105 1.44 -24.45 6.21
CA GLU A 105 1.72 -24.73 4.80
C GLU A 105 0.68 -24.05 3.90
N TYR A 106 -0.59 -24.00 4.34
CA TYR A 106 -1.62 -23.24 3.66
C TYR A 106 -1.31 -21.74 3.65
N ILE A 107 -0.91 -21.18 4.81
CA ILE A 107 -0.52 -19.76 4.92
C ILE A 107 0.72 -19.45 4.07
N ARG A 108 1.70 -20.34 4.06
CA ARG A 108 2.87 -20.23 3.19
C ARG A 108 2.48 -20.17 1.71
N GLN A 109 1.56 -21.02 1.26
CA GLN A 109 1.14 -21.05 -0.15
C GLN A 109 0.41 -19.78 -0.57
N ILE A 110 -0.53 -19.27 0.24
CA ILE A 110 -1.27 -18.05 -0.12
C ILE A 110 -0.37 -16.81 -0.12
N THR A 111 0.58 -16.72 0.82
CA THR A 111 1.51 -15.59 0.89
C THR A 111 2.58 -15.69 -0.20
N GLN A 112 3.06 -16.90 -0.53
CA GLN A 112 3.93 -17.15 -1.68
C GLN A 112 3.29 -16.70 -2.99
N LYS A 113 1.98 -16.97 -3.17
CA LYS A 113 1.25 -16.52 -4.34
C LYS A 113 1.27 -15.00 -4.52
N ILE A 114 1.18 -14.22 -3.42
CA ILE A 114 1.29 -12.76 -3.48
C ILE A 114 2.67 -12.32 -3.97
N VAL A 115 3.74 -13.01 -3.54
CA VAL A 115 5.09 -12.74 -4.04
C VAL A 115 5.18 -13.10 -5.52
N ASP A 116 4.71 -14.27 -5.92
CA ASP A 116 4.85 -14.77 -7.29
C ASP A 116 4.02 -13.97 -8.30
N GLU A 117 2.85 -13.48 -7.89
CA GLU A 117 1.93 -12.70 -8.72
C GLU A 117 2.09 -11.18 -8.57
N ARG A 118 3.13 -10.72 -7.85
CA ARG A 118 3.48 -9.30 -7.81
C ARG A 118 3.69 -8.78 -9.23
N HIS A 119 3.26 -7.55 -9.49
CA HIS A 119 3.30 -7.00 -10.84
C HIS A 119 3.82 -5.56 -10.85
N ILE A 120 4.35 -5.18 -12.00
CA ILE A 120 4.89 -3.84 -12.21
C ILE A 120 3.74 -2.91 -12.62
N VAL A 121 3.69 -1.73 -11.98
CA VAL A 121 2.73 -0.69 -12.29
C VAL A 121 3.48 0.59 -12.68
N GLU A 122 3.12 1.16 -13.83
CA GLU A 122 3.59 2.47 -14.28
C GLU A 122 2.93 3.57 -13.44
N ILE A 123 3.72 4.50 -12.91
CA ILE A 123 3.24 5.60 -12.07
C ILE A 123 3.28 6.90 -12.87
N PRO A 124 2.15 7.35 -13.45
CA PRO A 124 2.09 8.61 -14.15
C PRO A 124 2.27 9.80 -13.20
N ALA A 125 2.57 10.96 -13.77
CA ALA A 125 2.71 12.19 -12.98
C ALA A 125 1.43 12.61 -12.24
N GLY A 126 0.26 12.21 -12.76
CA GLY A 126 -1.06 12.53 -12.22
C GLY A 126 -1.45 14.01 -12.37
N ASP A 127 -2.65 14.36 -11.89
CA ASP A 127 -3.04 15.77 -11.72
C ASP A 127 -2.24 16.38 -10.56
N PRO A 128 -1.42 17.43 -10.79
CA PRO A 128 -0.64 18.07 -9.74
C PRO A 128 -1.44 18.61 -8.56
N ALA A 129 -2.73 18.96 -8.76
CA ALA A 129 -3.60 19.42 -7.69
C ALA A 129 -4.00 18.27 -6.76
N LEU A 130 -4.39 17.11 -7.32
CA LEU A 130 -4.73 15.92 -6.54
C LEU A 130 -3.51 15.36 -5.82
N VAL A 131 -2.35 15.33 -6.49
CA VAL A 131 -1.09 14.93 -5.87
C VAL A 131 -0.78 15.83 -4.67
N ARG A 132 -0.95 17.15 -4.81
CA ARG A 132 -0.76 18.08 -3.69
C ARG A 132 -1.72 17.79 -2.53
N GLN A 133 -3.01 17.60 -2.82
CA GLN A 133 -4.02 17.34 -1.78
C GLN A 133 -3.67 16.10 -0.95
N LEU A 134 -3.23 15.02 -1.59
CA LEU A 134 -2.78 13.81 -0.89
C LEU A 134 -1.53 14.07 -0.03
N ILE A 135 -0.58 14.88 -0.51
CA ILE A 135 0.61 15.26 0.27
C ILE A 135 0.23 16.08 1.51
N GLU A 136 -0.75 16.97 1.40
CA GLU A 136 -1.19 17.84 2.50
C GLU A 136 -1.84 17.08 3.66
N VAL A 137 -2.44 15.92 3.39
CA VAL A 137 -3.03 15.04 4.42
C VAL A 137 -2.16 13.83 4.77
N MET A 138 -0.91 13.81 4.30
CA MET A 138 0.00 12.69 4.45
C MET A 138 0.60 12.62 5.86
N VAL A 139 0.63 11.43 6.43
CA VAL A 139 1.24 11.15 7.74
C VAL A 139 2.28 10.04 7.55
N ILE A 140 3.56 10.37 7.78
CA ILE A 140 4.68 9.44 7.66
C ILE A 140 5.08 8.97 9.05
N HIS A 141 5.13 7.64 9.24
CA HIS A 141 5.42 6.98 10.52
C HIS A 141 6.87 6.47 10.62
#